data_AF-F7KEV8-F1
#
_entry.id   AF-F7KEV8-F1
#
_cell.length_a   1.000
_cell.length_b   1.000
_cell.length_c   1.000
_cell.angle_alpha   90.00
_cell.angle_beta   90.00
_cell.angle_gamma   90.00
#
_symmetry.space_group_name_H-M   'P 1'
#
loop_
_entity.id
_entity.type
_entity.pdbx_description
1 polymer ?
#
loop_
_entity_poly.entity_id
_entity_poly.type
_entity_poly.pdbx_seq_one_letter_code
_entity_poly.pdbx_strand_id
1 'polypeptide(L)' 'MRVLIDTNVLISAALSANGTPFQAYIKAASYPNHGLICEQNVDEMKRIFNKNFQIGLHLWTNLFLQLC' A
#
# COMPACT_ATOMS: atom_id res chain seq x y z
N MET A 1 -9.09 -10.77 10.96
CA MET A 1 -8.04 -10.23 11.87
C MET A 1 -7.62 -8.86 11.37
N ARG A 2 -7.41 -7.88 12.26
CA ARG A 2 -6.94 -6.54 11.86
C ARG A 2 -5.42 -6.56 11.69
N VAL A 3 -4.92 -6.11 10.54
CA VAL A 3 -3.49 -6.12 10.19
C VAL A 3 -3.06 -4.70 9.88
N LEU A 4 -2.21 -4.12 10.71
CA LEU A 4 -1.62 -2.81 10.44
C LEU A 4 -0.50 -2.98 9.40
N ILE A 5 -0.62 -2.26 8.28
CA ILE A 5 0.33 -2.31 7.17
C ILE A 5 1.27 -1.10 7.26
N ASP A 6 2.55 -1.38 7.41
CA ASP A 6 3.61 -0.37 7.46
C ASP A 6 3.86 0.30 6.09
N THR A 7 4.35 1.53 6.09
CA THR A 7 4.63 2.28 4.86
C THR A 7 5.65 1.55 3.98
N ASN A 8 6.65 0.88 4.56
CA ASN A 8 7.64 0.14 3.77
C ASN A 8 7.02 -0.97 2.91
N VAL A 9 6.00 -1.66 3.44
CA VAL A 9 5.28 -2.70 2.71
C VAL A 9 4.47 -2.06 1.57
N LEU A 10 3.79 -0.94 1.83
CA LEU A 10 3.02 -0.22 0.83
C LEU A 10 3.89 0.32 -0.32
N ILE A 11 5.02 0.95 0.01
CA ILE A 11 5.99 1.45 -0.97
C ILE A 11 6.53 0.29 -1.80
N SER A 12 6.96 -0.79 -1.14
CA SER A 12 7.55 -1.94 -1.83
C SER A 12 6.53 -2.67 -2.71
N ALA A 13 5.29 -2.79 -2.24
CA ALA A 13 4.18 -3.36 -3.00
C ALA A 13 3.85 -2.53 -4.26
N ALA A 14 3.90 -1.20 -4.13
CA ALA A 14 3.66 -0.29 -5.24
C ALA A 14 4.79 -0.29 -6.28
N LEU A 15 6.04 -0.45 -5.85
CA LEU A 15 7.21 -0.51 -6.74
C LEU A 15 7.37 -1.88 -7.44
N SER A 16 6.90 -2.97 -6.83
CA SER A 16 7.03 -4.32 -7.36
C SER A 16 5.77 -5.15 -7.14
N ALA A 17 4.88 -5.14 -8.14
CA ALA A 17 3.61 -5.87 -8.11
C ALA A 17 3.78 -7.41 -8.08
N ASN A 18 4.93 -7.94 -8.47
CA ASN A 18 5.23 -9.38 -8.40
C ASN A 18 6.05 -9.77 -7.17
N GLY A 19 6.38 -8.81 -6.30
CA GLY A 19 7.22 -9.05 -5.13
C GLY A 19 6.45 -9.61 -3.93
N THR A 20 7.19 -10.23 -3.01
CA THR A 20 6.68 -10.67 -1.70
C THR A 20 5.93 -9.56 -0.94
N PRO A 21 6.34 -8.27 -0.96
CA PRO A 21 5.60 -7.21 -0.30
C PRO A 21 4.19 -6.99 -0.87
N PHE A 22 4.02 -7.11 -2.19
CA PHE A 22 2.70 -7.02 -2.81
C PHE A 22 1.80 -8.19 -2.40
N GLN A 23 2.34 -9.42 -2.37
CA GLN A 23 1.59 -10.58 -1.89
C GLN A 23 1.20 -10.45 -0.41
N ALA A 24 2.08 -9.91 0.42
CA ALA A 24 1.81 -9.63 1.83
C ALA A 24 0.69 -8.59 1.98
N TYR A 25 0.75 -7.51 1.20
CA TYR A 25 -0.32 -6.51 1.12
C TYR A 25 -1.66 -7.15 0.73
N ILE A 26 -1.72 -7.96 -0.34
CA ILE A 26 -2.94 -8.63 -0.77
C ILE A 26 -3.49 -9.52 0.34
N LYS A 27 -2.64 -10.32 1.01
CA LYS A 27 -3.05 -11.19 2.11
C LYS A 27 -3.59 -10.40 3.32
N ALA A 28 -3.04 -9.21 3.58
CA ALA A 28 -3.50 -8.34 4.66
C ALA A 28 -4.83 -7.64 4.32
N ALA A 29 -5.03 -7.24 3.07
CA ALA A 29 -6.23 -6.55 2.58
C ALA A 29 -7.38 -7.50 2.18
N SER A 30 -7.11 -8.81 2.05
CA SER A 30 -8.12 -9.80 1.67
C SER A 30 -8.76 -10.49 2.87
N TYR A 31 -10.02 -10.90 2.73
CA TYR A 31 -10.73 -11.73 3.71
C TYR A 31 -9.91 -12.98 4.10
N PRO A 32 -9.87 -13.38 5.39
CA PRO A 32 -10.58 -12.84 6.55
C PRO A 32 -9.82 -11.71 7.28
N ASN A 33 -8.77 -11.17 6.67
CA ASN A 33 -8.02 -10.06 7.23
C ASN A 33 -8.66 -8.72 6.84
N HIS A 34 -8.40 -7.73 7.68
CA HIS A 34 -8.81 -6.37 7.45
C HIS A 34 -7.55 -5.51 7.58
N GLY A 35 -7.01 -5.09 6.45
CA GLY A 35 -5.85 -4.24 6.38
C GLY A 35 -6.19 -2.86 6.95
N LEU A 36 -5.25 -2.28 7.68
CA LEU A 36 -5.36 -0.94 8.25
C LEU A 36 -4.09 -0.18 7.92
N ILE A 37 -4.24 1.09 7.62
CA ILE A 37 -3.12 2.03 7.44
C ILE A 37 -3.41 3.29 8.24
N CYS A 38 -2.36 3.98 8.67
CA CYS A 38 -2.49 5.23 9.40
C CYS A 38 -2.50 6.42 8.44
N GLU A 39 -3.08 7.55 8.88
CA GLU A 39 -3.01 8.84 8.17
C GLU A 39 -1.57 9.21 7.81
N GLN A 40 -0.65 9.01 8.75
CA GLN A 40 0.78 9.24 8.53
C GLN A 40 1.34 8.42 7.35
N ASN A 41 0.91 7.16 7.18
CA ASN A 41 1.37 6.31 6.07
C ASN A 41 0.85 6.86 4.74
N VAL A 42 -0.35 7.44 4.74
CA VAL A 42 -0.94 8.12 3.56
C VAL A 42 -0.08 9.31 3.14
N ASP A 43 0.31 10.14 4.10
CA ASP A 43 1.11 11.35 3.84
C ASP A 43 2.53 11.02 3.40
N GLU A 44 3.14 9.99 3.98
CA GLU A 44 4.45 9.50 3.57
C GLU A 44 4.41 8.97 2.13
N MET A 45 3.39 8.18 1.79
CA MET A 45 3.19 7.71 0.43
C MET A 45 3.00 8.87 -0.54
N LYS A 46 2.12 9.84 -0.25
CA LYS A 46 1.95 11.05 -1.08
C LYS A 46 3.28 11.78 -1.29
N ARG A 47 4.08 11.95 -0.23
CA ARG A 47 5.40 12.61 -0.31
C ARG A 47 6.37 11.87 -1.24
N ILE A 48 6.39 10.53 -1.20
CA ILE A 48 7.29 9.72 -2.02
C ILE A 48 6.85 9.71 -3.48
N PHE A 49 5.57 9.50 -3.75
CA PHE A 49 5.02 9.46 -5.12
C PHE A 49 5.02 10.84 -5.79
N ASN A 50 4.84 11.93 -5.04
CA ASN A 50 4.98 13.28 -5.58
C ASN A 50 6.42 13.63 -5.95
N LYS A 51 7.43 13.07 -5.25
CA LYS A 51 8.84 13.27 -5.59
C LYS A 51 9.30 12.43 -6.77
N ASN A 52 8.78 11.21 -6.90
CA ASN A 52 9.16 10.25 -7.93
C ASN A 52 8.01 10.02 -8.91
N PHE A 53 7.74 11.01 -9.76
CA PHE A 53 6.59 11.08 -10.68
C PHE A 53 6.48 9.93 -11.72
N GLN A 54 7.43 8.99 -11.75
CA GLN A 54 7.51 7.95 -12.78
C GLN A 54 6.67 6.70 -12.49
N ILE A 55 6.17 6.50 -11.27
CA ILE A 55 5.40 5.29 -10.90
C ILE A 55 4.04 5.69 -10.30
N GLY A 56 3.17 6.18 -11.18
CA GLY A 56 1.71 5.92 -11.17
C GLY A 56 0.88 6.28 -9.93
N LEU A 57 0.23 7.46 -9.98
CA LEU A 57 -0.96 7.81 -9.19
C LEU A 57 -2.04 6.69 -9.22
N HIS A 58 -2.11 5.94 -10.32
CA HIS A 58 -3.05 4.83 -10.53
C HIS A 58 -2.81 3.61 -9.62
N LEU A 59 -1.55 3.27 -9.35
CA LEU A 59 -1.19 2.20 -8.41
C LEU A 59 -1.55 2.59 -6.97
N TRP A 60 -1.36 3.87 -6.62
CA TRP A 60 -1.70 4.41 -5.32
C TRP A 60 -3.20 4.33 -5.02
N THR A 61 -4.05 4.69 -5.98
CA THR A 61 -5.50 4.57 -5.85
C THR A 61 -5.97 3.12 -5.68
N ASN A 62 -5.39 2.16 -6.40
CA ASN A 62 -5.79 0.75 -6.29
C ASN A 62 -5.42 0.14 -4.93
N LEU A 63 -4.25 0.51 -4.37
CA LEU A 63 -3.84 0.07 -3.03
C LEU A 63 -4.72 0.68 -1.93
N PHE A 64 -5.25 1.89 -2.12
CA PHE A 64 -6.14 2.52 -1.15
C PHE A 64 -7.56 1.97 -1.16
N LEU A 65 -8.11 1.73 -2.36
CA LEU A 65 -9.48 1.25 -2.52
C LEU A 65 -9.71 -0.15 -1.97
N GLN A 66 -8.67 -0.95 -1.78
CA GLN A 66 -8.75 -2.27 -1.18
C GLN A 66 -8.65 -2.27 0.36
N LEU A 67 -8.37 -1.11 0.98
CA LEU A 67 -8.22 -0.95 2.42
C LEU A 67 -9.38 -0.17 3.09
N CYS A 68 -10.29 0.42 2.31
CA CYS A 68 -11.54 1.04 2.76
C CYS A 68 -12.74 0.17 2.36
#